data_AF-A0A5B2VDE3-F1
#
_entry.id   AF-A0A5B2VDE3-F1
#
_cell.length_a   1.000
_cell.length_b   1.000
_cell.length_c   1.000
_cell.angle_alpha   90.00
_cell.angle_beta   90.00
_cell.angle_gamma   90.00
#
_symmetry.space_group_name_H-M   'P 1'
#
loop_
_entity.id
_entity.type
_entity.pdbx_description
1 polymer ?
#
loop_
_entity_poly.entity_id
_entity_poly.type
_entity_poly.pdbx_seq_one_letter_code
_entity_poly.pdbx_strand_id
1 'polypeptide(L)'
;MYAHTQTAASYNPARGGHAPSHIRQAFRDALDAYFTWEDGAPEPTVIVRGVETPISRVCGLVWNCTDKMPHTSVDDARDLLSWVEAGRNVTTYGRAARMLRSKVEEALRPA
;
A
#
# COMPACT_ATOMS: atom_id res chain seq x y z
N MET A 1 -10.31 -1.16 31.04
CA MET A 1 -9.47 -1.48 29.85
C MET A 1 -10.42 -1.89 28.74
N TYR A 2 -10.73 -1.01 27.79
CA TYR A 2 -11.67 -1.33 26.71
C TYR A 2 -10.93 -2.05 25.59
N ALA A 3 -11.18 -3.35 25.46
CA ALA A 3 -10.85 -4.11 24.27
C ALA A 3 -11.72 -3.56 23.12
N HIS A 4 -11.13 -2.80 22.21
CA HIS A 4 -11.78 -2.52 20.94
C HIS A 4 -11.79 -3.82 20.12
N THR A 5 -12.84 -4.61 20.29
CA THR A 5 -13.24 -5.62 19.30
C THR A 5 -13.57 -4.87 18.02
N GLN A 6 -12.58 -4.75 17.14
CA GLN A 6 -12.77 -4.23 15.80
C GLN A 6 -13.61 -5.25 15.04
N THR A 7 -14.92 -5.01 15.00
CA THR A 7 -15.84 -5.70 14.09
C THR A 7 -15.25 -5.58 12.70
N ALA A 8 -14.73 -6.69 12.17
CA ALA A 8 -14.35 -6.80 10.78
C ALA A 8 -15.63 -6.71 9.96
N ALA A 9 -16.13 -5.48 9.74
CA ALA A 9 -16.99 -5.22 8.60
C ALA A 9 -16.28 -5.87 7.41
N SER A 10 -17.04 -6.65 6.62
CA SER A 10 -16.53 -7.37 5.46
C SER A 10 -16.06 -6.36 4.42
N TYR A 11 -14.88 -5.79 4.64
CA TYR A 11 -14.26 -4.87 3.72
C TYR A 11 -13.99 -5.67 2.46
N ASN A 12 -14.60 -5.23 1.36
CA ASN A 12 -14.40 -5.80 0.05
C ASN A 12 -13.58 -4.80 -0.78
N PRO A 13 -12.28 -5.06 -1.00
CA PRO A 13 -11.42 -4.18 -1.78
C PRO A 13 -11.98 -3.85 -3.17
N ALA A 14 -12.75 -4.75 -3.78
CA ALA A 14 -13.37 -4.52 -5.08
C ALA A 14 -14.49 -3.46 -5.01
N ARG A 15 -15.23 -3.40 -3.90
CA ARG A 15 -16.27 -2.37 -3.67
C ARG A 15 -15.70 -1.04 -3.16
N GLY A 16 -14.47 -1.06 -2.64
CA GLY A 16 -13.78 0.13 -2.14
C GLY A 16 -14.32 0.63 -0.81
N GLY A 17 -14.12 1.94 -0.55
CA GLY A 17 -14.55 2.61 0.67
C GLY A 17 -13.44 2.69 1.72
N HIS A 18 -13.84 2.66 3.01
CA HIS A 18 -12.90 2.80 4.12
C HIS A 18 -12.20 1.47 4.40
N ALA A 19 -10.91 1.40 4.10
CA ALA A 19 -10.13 0.22 4.42
C ALA A 19 -9.91 0.16 5.96
N PRO A 20 -10.05 -1.02 6.58
CA PRO A 20 -9.73 -1.21 7.98
C PRO A 20 -8.31 -0.75 8.32
N SER A 21 -8.09 -0.29 9.55
CA SER A 21 -6.80 0.26 10.00
C SER A 21 -5.63 -0.68 9.74
N HIS A 22 -5.78 -1.98 10.02
CA HIS A 22 -4.73 -2.97 9.78
C HIS A 22 -4.40 -3.17 8.30
N ILE A 23 -5.37 -2.99 7.38
CA ILE A 23 -5.11 -3.02 5.93
C ILE A 23 -4.37 -1.75 5.50
N ARG A 24 -4.78 -0.59 6.03
CA ARG A 24 -4.08 0.68 5.79
C ARG A 24 -2.67 0.68 6.36
N GLN A 25 -2.43 0.02 7.48
CA GLN A 25 -1.11 -0.15 8.08
C GLN A 25 -0.24 -1.08 7.23
N ALA A 26 -0.76 -2.25 6.85
CA ALA A 26 -0.03 -3.16 5.96
C ALA A 26 0.39 -2.50 4.64
N PHE A 27 -0.42 -1.57 4.10
CA PHE A 27 -0.03 -0.81 2.93
C PHE A 27 1.15 0.14 3.18
N ARG A 28 1.27 0.73 4.38
CA ARG A 28 2.44 1.54 4.74
C ARG A 28 3.67 0.66 4.88
N ASP A 29 3.54 -0.48 5.54
CA ASP A 29 4.62 -1.45 5.67
C ASP A 29 5.08 -1.95 4.28
N ALA A 30 4.15 -2.08 3.33
CA ALA A 30 4.47 -2.43 1.94
C ALA A 30 5.21 -1.31 1.19
N LEU A 31 4.94 -0.04 1.49
CA LEU A 31 5.73 1.07 0.96
C LEU A 31 7.17 1.00 1.49
N ASP A 32 7.32 0.84 2.81
CA ASP A 32 8.63 0.71 3.46
C ASP A 32 9.42 -0.47 2.90
N ALA A 33 8.77 -1.63 2.73
CA ALA A 33 9.40 -2.81 2.17
C ALA A 33 9.83 -2.63 0.71
N TYR A 34 9.03 -1.92 -0.11
CA TYR A 34 9.41 -1.56 -1.47
C TYR A 34 10.60 -0.60 -1.50
N PHE A 35 10.67 0.35 -0.56
CA PHE A 35 11.77 1.31 -0.49
C PHE A 35 13.12 0.69 -0.14
N THR A 36 13.11 -0.37 0.65
CA THR A 36 14.32 -1.13 0.99
C THR A 36 14.58 -2.31 0.05
N TRP A 37 13.80 -2.44 -1.02
CA TRP A 37 13.91 -3.58 -1.93
C TRP A 37 15.09 -3.41 -2.89
N GLU A 38 15.93 -4.44 -2.96
CA GLU A 38 17.08 -4.49 -3.86
C GLU A 38 16.70 -4.97 -5.26
N ASP A 39 17.27 -4.35 -6.29
CA ASP A 39 17.03 -4.76 -7.68
C ASP A 39 17.44 -6.22 -7.92
N GLY A 40 16.55 -6.99 -8.53
CA GLY A 40 16.75 -8.41 -8.83
C GLY A 40 16.46 -9.36 -7.66
N ALA A 41 16.16 -8.86 -6.45
CA ALA A 41 15.65 -9.69 -5.36
C ALA A 41 14.18 -10.10 -5.61
N PRO A 42 13.70 -11.23 -5.04
CA PRO A 42 12.29 -11.59 -5.13
C PRO A 42 11.38 -10.52 -4.50
N GLU A 43 10.12 -10.47 -4.94
CA GLU A 43 9.14 -9.50 -4.44
C GLU A 43 9.05 -9.54 -2.90
N PRO A 44 9.16 -8.39 -2.22
CA PRO A 44 9.09 -8.36 -0.77
C PRO A 44 7.68 -8.70 -0.29
N THR A 45 7.59 -9.19 0.95
CA THR A 45 6.34 -9.55 1.60
C THR A 45 6.18 -8.80 2.92
N VAL A 46 4.93 -8.60 3.33
CA VAL A 46 4.57 -8.02 4.62
C VAL A 46 3.51 -8.85 5.32
N ILE A 47 3.39 -8.73 6.64
CA ILE A 47 2.42 -9.50 7.42
C ILE A 47 1.04 -8.82 7.40
N VAL A 48 0.08 -9.47 6.75
CA VAL A 48 -1.33 -9.07 6.80
C VAL A 48 -2.10 -10.08 7.63
N ARG A 49 -2.57 -9.68 8.82
CA ARG A 49 -3.29 -10.56 9.76
C ARG A 49 -2.55 -11.89 10.05
N GLY A 50 -1.23 -11.82 10.20
CA GLY A 50 -0.40 -13.00 10.48
C GLY A 50 -0.02 -13.81 9.24
N VAL A 51 -0.34 -13.35 8.03
CA VAL A 51 -0.01 -14.04 6.77
C VAL A 51 0.98 -13.22 5.97
N GLU A 52 2.10 -13.83 5.59
CA GLU A 52 3.05 -13.24 4.63
C GLU A 52 2.36 -13.00 3.29
N THR A 53 2.34 -11.73 2.89
CA THR A 53 1.57 -11.26 1.75
C THR A 53 2.47 -10.42 0.86
N PRO A 54 2.63 -10.76 -0.44
CA PRO A 54 3.40 -9.96 -1.38
C PRO A 54 2.85 -8.54 -1.49
N ILE A 55 3.73 -7.56 -1.66
CA ILE A 55 3.33 -6.14 -1.70
C ILE A 55 2.33 -5.84 -2.83
N SER A 56 2.45 -6.50 -3.99
CA SER A 56 1.48 -6.42 -5.11
C SER A 56 0.08 -6.84 -4.69
N ARG A 57 -0.03 -7.85 -3.84
CA ARG A 57 -1.31 -8.31 -3.27
C ARG A 57 -1.85 -7.32 -2.25
N VAL A 58 -0.98 -6.69 -1.45
CA VAL A 58 -1.38 -5.62 -0.53
C VAL A 58 -1.92 -4.40 -1.27
N CYS A 59 -1.33 -4.02 -2.42
CA CYS A 59 -1.89 -2.99 -3.30
C CYS A 59 -3.32 -3.31 -3.72
N GLY A 60 -3.62 -4.58 -4.00
CA GLY A 60 -4.97 -5.06 -4.30
C GLY A 60 -5.97 -4.83 -3.15
N LEU A 61 -5.51 -4.91 -1.90
CA LEU A 61 -6.36 -4.71 -0.73
C LEU A 61 -6.81 -3.26 -0.57
N VAL A 62 -6.01 -2.28 -0.98
CA VAL A 62 -6.41 -0.85 -0.92
C VAL A 62 -6.75 -0.26 -2.28
N TRP A 63 -6.89 -1.09 -3.33
CA TRP A 63 -7.05 -0.65 -4.72
C TRP A 63 -8.15 0.40 -4.95
N ASN A 64 -9.31 0.23 -4.31
CA ASN A 64 -10.44 1.17 -4.36
C ASN A 64 -10.66 1.90 -3.02
N CYS A 65 -9.65 1.93 -2.15
CA CYS A 65 -9.72 2.66 -0.90
C CYS A 65 -9.77 4.16 -1.17
N THR A 66 -10.85 4.80 -0.73
CA THR A 66 -11.08 6.24 -0.92
C THR A 66 -10.50 7.09 0.21
N ASP A 67 -9.94 6.45 1.22
CA ASP A 67 -9.36 7.16 2.36
C ASP A 67 -8.16 7.99 1.95
N LYS A 68 -8.07 9.17 2.57
CA LYS A 68 -6.90 10.01 2.43
C LYS A 68 -5.71 9.38 3.12
N MET A 69 -4.56 9.44 2.46
CA MET A 69 -3.30 9.03 3.06
C MET A 69 -2.84 10.15 4.02
N PRO A 70 -2.29 9.82 5.20
CA PRO A 70 -1.77 10.84 6.11
C PRO A 70 -0.64 11.62 5.44
N HIS A 71 -0.57 12.93 5.71
CA HIS A 71 0.46 13.81 5.12
C HIS A 71 1.88 13.32 5.36
N THR A 72 2.18 12.73 6.52
CA THR A 72 3.50 12.15 6.82
C THR A 72 3.86 11.02 5.87
N SER A 73 2.97 10.03 5.68
CA SER A 73 3.17 8.95 4.71
C SER A 73 3.14 9.44 3.25
N VAL A 74 2.53 10.60 3.00
CA VAL A 74 2.61 11.26 1.70
C VAL A 74 4.01 11.81 1.52
N ASP A 75 4.55 12.59 2.45
CA ASP A 75 5.88 13.20 2.32
C ASP A 75 6.99 12.13 2.23
N ASP A 76 6.91 11.03 2.99
CA ASP A 76 7.81 9.87 2.83
C ASP A 76 7.72 9.25 1.42
N ALA A 77 6.51 9.12 0.88
CA ALA A 77 6.29 8.62 -0.48
C ALA A 77 6.64 9.65 -1.57
N ARG A 78 6.65 10.95 -1.25
CA ARG A 78 7.02 12.03 -2.16
C ARG A 78 8.54 12.10 -2.34
N ASP A 79 9.29 11.99 -1.25
CA ASP A 79 10.75 12.12 -1.27
C ASP A 79 11.45 10.91 -1.91
N LEU A 80 10.89 9.70 -1.78
CA LEU A 80 11.58 8.49 -2.25
C LEU A 80 11.27 8.04 -3.69
N LEU A 81 10.15 8.45 -4.29
CA LEU A 81 9.60 7.72 -5.44
C LEU A 81 9.40 8.55 -6.72
N SER A 82 9.77 9.84 -6.72
CA SER A 82 9.48 10.77 -7.84
C SER A 82 8.00 10.76 -8.25
N TRP A 83 7.09 10.28 -7.39
CA TRP A 83 5.65 10.16 -7.67
C TRP A 83 4.98 11.52 -7.89
N VAL A 84 5.62 12.58 -7.40
CA VAL A 84 5.18 13.97 -7.50
C VAL A 84 5.56 14.64 -8.81
N GLU A 85 6.65 14.21 -9.47
CA GLU A 85 7.19 14.84 -10.69
C GLU A 85 6.15 14.89 -11.83
N ALA A 86 5.14 14.00 -11.81
CA ALA A 86 4.05 13.99 -12.79
C ALA A 86 2.87 14.94 -12.47
N GLY A 87 2.96 15.81 -11.45
CA GLY A 87 1.85 16.69 -11.04
C GLY A 87 0.62 15.94 -10.53
N ARG A 88 0.78 14.65 -10.18
CA ARG A 88 -0.31 13.74 -9.80
C ARG A 88 -0.37 13.61 -8.28
N ASN A 89 -1.11 14.50 -7.64
CA ASN A 89 -1.29 14.51 -6.19
C ASN A 89 -1.81 13.15 -5.67
N VAL A 90 -1.01 12.48 -4.83
CA VAL A 90 -1.36 11.21 -4.18
C VAL A 90 -2.19 11.52 -2.95
N THR A 91 -3.50 11.66 -3.15
CA THR A 91 -4.40 12.09 -2.09
C THR A 91 -5.06 10.93 -1.36
N THR A 92 -5.00 9.70 -1.90
CA THR A 92 -5.72 8.53 -1.38
C THR A 92 -4.90 7.25 -1.47
N TYR A 93 -5.20 6.31 -0.58
CA TYR A 93 -4.60 4.97 -0.57
C TYR A 93 -4.78 4.23 -1.89
N GLY A 94 -5.97 4.29 -2.51
CA GLY A 94 -6.21 3.63 -3.80
C GLY A 94 -5.37 4.20 -4.95
N ARG A 95 -5.06 5.50 -4.92
CA ARG A 95 -4.15 6.09 -5.91
C ARG A 95 -2.71 5.64 -5.69
N ALA A 96 -2.26 5.65 -4.44
CA ALA A 96 -0.94 5.15 -4.07
C ALA A 96 -0.75 3.67 -4.47
N ALA A 97 -1.73 2.81 -4.19
CA ALA A 97 -1.62 1.39 -4.55
C ALA A 97 -1.46 1.13 -6.05
N ARG A 98 -2.13 1.91 -6.90
CA ARG A 98 -1.99 1.77 -8.36
C ARG A 98 -0.59 2.12 -8.82
N MET A 99 -0.01 3.17 -8.24
CA MET A 99 1.34 3.62 -8.56
C MET A 99 2.38 2.62 -8.03
N LEU A 100 2.23 2.14 -6.79
CA LEU A 100 3.12 1.13 -6.21
C LEU A 100 3.09 -0.15 -7.03
N ARG A 101 1.90 -0.64 -7.36
CA ARG A 101 1.77 -1.84 -8.19
C ARG A 101 2.47 -1.71 -9.53
N SER A 102 2.31 -0.58 -10.22
CA SER A 102 3.01 -0.33 -11.48
C SER A 102 4.53 -0.39 -11.33
N LYS A 103 5.06 0.11 -10.22
CA LYS A 103 6.50 0.11 -9.93
C LYS A 103 7.03 -1.26 -9.56
N VAL A 104 6.26 -2.03 -8.78
CA VAL A 104 6.57 -3.43 -8.47
C VAL A 104 6.59 -4.26 -9.75
N GLU A 105 5.59 -4.11 -10.62
CA GLU A 105 5.54 -4.84 -11.90
C GLU A 105 6.67 -4.44 -12.85
N GLU A 106 7.13 -3.18 -12.80
CA GLU A 106 8.30 -2.70 -13.55
C GLU A 106 9.59 -3.35 -13.03
N ALA A 107 9.79 -3.39 -11.70
CA ALA A 107 10.96 -3.99 -11.06
C ALA A 107 11.02 -5.52 -11.23
N LEU A 108 9.87 -6.20 -11.33
CA LEU A 108 9.81 -7.65 -11.57
C LEU A 108 9.99 -8.04 -13.05
N ARG A 109 10.01 -7.08 -13.98
CA ARG A 109 10.14 -7.41 -15.40
C ARG A 109 11.59 -7.84 -15.69
N PRO A 110 11.83 -9.05 -16.24
CA PRO A 110 13.16 -9.44 -16.65
C PRO A 110 13.65 -8.51 -17.78
N ALA A 111 14.89 -8.04 -17.68
CA ALA A 111 15.55 -7.20 -18.68
C ALA A 111 15.68 -7.92 -20.04
#